data_AF-C3N2S0-F1
#
_entry.id   AF-C3N2S0-F1
#
_cell.length_a   1.000
_cell.length_b   1.000
_cell.length_c   1.000
_cell.angle_alpha   90.00
_cell.angle_beta   90.00
_cell.angle_gamma   90.00
#
_symmetry.space_group_name_H-M   'P 1'
#
loop_
_entity.id
_entity.type
_entity.pdbx_description
1 polymer ?
#
loop_
_entity_poly.entity_id
_entity_poly.type
_entity_poly.pdbx_seq_one_letter_code
_entity_poly.pdbx_strand_id
1 'polypeptide(L)'
;MRLHLRRREEKKIASIKNWTLIYGRRKTGKTTLVKSALKYDTYIIIGDVNNAITQSDEIVRIEKALEEVKRTLKNGGIAVIDEFQRLPEIYWSLIASWAPSGILVAIGSSYGILTSSPP
;
A
#
# COMPACT_ATOMS: atom_id res chain seq x y z
N MET A 1 -28.31 -3.80 5.47
CA MET A 1 -27.48 -4.42 6.52
C MET A 1 -26.29 -5.09 5.84
N ARG A 2 -25.05 -4.61 6.06
CA ARG A 2 -23.83 -5.19 5.46
C ARG A 2 -23.21 -6.14 6.49
N LEU A 3 -23.15 -7.43 6.20
CA LEU A 3 -22.52 -8.42 7.09
C LEU A 3 -21.01 -8.15 7.15
N HIS A 4 -20.52 -7.74 8.32
CA HIS A 4 -19.09 -7.52 8.56
C HIS A 4 -18.57 -8.60 9.51
N LEU A 5 -17.94 -9.64 8.95
CA LEU A 5 -17.28 -10.69 9.72
C LEU A 5 -15.96 -10.14 10.27
N ARG A 6 -15.90 -9.94 11.59
CA ARG A 6 -14.66 -9.49 12.25
C ARG A 6 -13.57 -10.53 12.08
N ARG A 7 -12.49 -10.15 11.42
CA ARG A 7 -11.33 -11.00 11.18
C ARG A 7 -10.34 -10.89 12.34
N ARG A 8 -9.71 -12.01 12.73
CA ARG A 8 -8.68 -12.01 13.80
C ARG A 8 -7.52 -11.07 13.47
N GLU A 9 -7.24 -10.93 12.18
CA GLU A 9 -6.21 -10.09 11.59
C GLU A 9 -6.45 -8.59 11.81
N GLU A 10 -7.70 -8.15 12.06
CA GLU A 10 -8.02 -6.73 12.34
C GLU A 10 -7.22 -6.19 13.52
N LYS A 11 -7.12 -6.97 14.61
CA LYS A 11 -6.34 -6.57 15.80
C LYS A 11 -4.85 -6.42 15.49
N LYS A 12 -4.32 -7.28 14.62
CA LYS A 12 -2.91 -7.21 14.20
C LYS A 12 -2.66 -5.97 13.35
N ILE A 13 -3.57 -5.66 12.43
CA ILE A 13 -3.45 -4.49 11.56
C ILE A 13 -3.60 -3.19 12.35
N ALA A 14 -4.56 -3.13 13.27
CA ALA A 14 -4.77 -1.97 14.14
C ALA A 14 -3.58 -1.70 15.10
N SER A 15 -2.69 -2.67 15.30
CA SER A 15 -1.52 -2.56 16.18
C SER A 15 -0.18 -2.46 15.45
N ILE A 16 -0.21 -2.23 14.13
CA ILE A 16 1.02 -2.00 13.35
C ILE A 16 1.74 -0.75 13.88
N LYS A 17 3.01 -0.92 14.24
CA LYS A 17 3.90 0.15 14.73
C LYS A 17 5.21 0.29 13.94
N ASN A 18 5.46 -0.63 13.02
CA ASN A 18 6.69 -0.72 12.24
C ASN A 18 6.34 -0.85 10.76
N TRP A 19 7.31 -0.60 9.90
CA TRP A 19 7.18 -0.88 8.47
C TRP A 19 6.71 -2.32 8.25
N THR A 20 5.63 -2.48 7.49
CA THR A 20 4.94 -3.76 7.35
C THR A 20 4.54 -4.01 5.91
N LEU A 21 4.87 -5.20 5.39
CA LEU A 21 4.35 -5.71 4.12
C LEU A 21 3.20 -6.68 4.40
N ILE A 22 2.00 -6.35 3.93
CA ILE A 22 0.82 -7.20 3.98
C ILE A 22 0.67 -7.87 2.62
N TYR A 23 0.95 -9.17 2.56
CA TYR A 23 0.98 -9.93 1.31
C TYR A 23 0.04 -11.14 1.33
N GLY A 24 -0.46 -11.53 0.15
CA GLY A 24 -1.24 -12.75 -0.03
C GLY A 24 -1.93 -12.82 -1.39
N ARG A 25 -2.68 -13.90 -1.67
CA ARG A 25 -3.35 -14.10 -2.97
C ARG A 25 -4.34 -12.98 -3.33
N ARG A 26 -4.65 -12.84 -4.62
CA ARG A 26 -5.65 -11.88 -5.11
C ARG A 26 -7.04 -12.20 -4.51
N LYS A 27 -7.85 -11.16 -4.29
CA LYS A 27 -9.24 -11.25 -3.78
C LYS A 27 -9.40 -11.81 -2.36
N THR A 28 -8.36 -11.76 -1.53
CA THR A 28 -8.41 -12.20 -0.11
C THR A 28 -8.86 -11.10 0.86
N GLY A 29 -9.21 -9.91 0.37
CA GLY A 29 -9.74 -8.81 1.18
C GLY A 29 -8.71 -7.95 1.92
N LYS A 30 -7.43 -7.98 1.54
CA LYS A 30 -6.35 -7.20 2.19
C LYS A 30 -6.63 -5.70 2.21
N THR A 31 -6.94 -5.12 1.05
CA THR A 31 -7.31 -3.70 0.90
C THR A 31 -8.46 -3.33 1.81
N THR A 32 -9.54 -4.12 1.80
CA THR A 32 -10.70 -3.90 2.68
C THR A 32 -10.32 -3.94 4.15
N LEU A 33 -9.49 -4.91 4.53
CA LEU A 33 -9.06 -5.11 5.91
C LEU A 33 -8.18 -3.96 6.43
N VAL A 34 -7.23 -3.47 5.62
CA VAL A 34 -6.41 -2.31 5.99
C VAL A 34 -7.27 -1.05 6.06
N LYS A 35 -8.12 -0.81 5.06
CA LYS A 35 -9.02 0.35 5.05
C LYS A 35 -9.96 0.40 6.25
N SER A 36 -10.38 -0.75 6.78
CA SER A 36 -11.29 -0.80 7.94
C SER A 36 -10.60 -0.81 9.30
N ALA A 37 -9.39 -1.37 9.41
CA ALA A 37 -8.75 -1.63 10.70
C ALA A 37 -7.55 -0.72 11.02
N LEU A 38 -6.92 -0.12 10.01
CA LEU A 38 -5.78 0.78 10.20
C LEU A 38 -6.24 2.24 10.12
N LYS A 39 -5.82 3.06 11.08
CA LYS A 39 -5.85 4.52 10.92
C LYS A 39 -4.60 4.95 10.17
N TYR A 40 -4.77 5.65 9.06
CA TYR A 40 -3.67 6.11 8.21
C TYR A 40 -3.89 7.57 7.82
N ASP A 41 -2.78 8.27 7.55
CA ASP A 41 -2.78 9.68 7.15
C ASP A 41 -2.67 9.83 5.62
N THR A 42 -2.14 8.82 4.93
CA THR A 42 -2.00 8.82 3.48
C THR A 42 -2.24 7.42 2.94
N TYR A 43 -2.99 7.34 1.85
CA TYR A 43 -3.26 6.09 1.13
C TYR A 43 -3.13 6.33 -0.36
N ILE A 44 -2.31 5.52 -1.03
CA ILE A 44 -2.18 5.51 -2.48
C ILE A 44 -2.34 4.09 -3.01
N ILE A 45 -2.86 3.97 -4.23
CA ILE A 45 -2.92 2.70 -4.98
C ILE A 45 -2.03 2.85 -6.20
N ILE A 46 -1.09 1.94 -6.41
CA ILE A 46 -0.32 1.93 -7.64
C ILE A 46 -1.21 1.37 -8.76
N GLY A 47 -1.49 2.18 -9.77
CA GLY A 47 -2.33 1.82 -10.91
C GLY A 47 -1.54 1.01 -11.93
N ASP A 48 -0.51 1.65 -12.49
CA ASP A 48 0.41 1.12 -13.49
C ASP A 48 1.84 1.60 -13.22
N VAL A 49 2.74 1.51 -14.21
CA VAL A 49 4.16 1.87 -14.09
C VAL A 49 4.42 3.38 -13.96
N ASN A 50 3.45 4.24 -14.29
CA ASN A 50 3.56 5.70 -14.28
C ASN A 50 2.56 6.37 -13.34
N ASN A 51 1.43 5.72 -13.03
CA ASN A 51 0.29 6.33 -12.38
C ASN A 51 -0.05 5.68 -11.03
N ALA A 52 -0.48 6.53 -10.10
CA ALA A 52 -1.07 6.15 -8.82
C ALA A 52 -2.43 6.83 -8.65
N ILE A 53 -3.28 6.23 -7.83
CA ILE A 53 -4.58 6.77 -7.42
C ILE A 53 -4.45 7.20 -5.96
N THR A 54 -4.80 8.45 -5.67
CA THR A 54 -4.75 9.01 -4.31
C THR A 54 -5.97 8.56 -3.49
N GLN A 55 -5.96 8.89 -2.20
CA GLN A 55 -7.12 8.67 -1.32
C GLN A 55 -8.37 9.46 -1.75
N SER A 56 -8.21 10.56 -2.50
CA SER A 56 -9.30 11.37 -3.06
C SER A 56 -9.75 10.89 -4.45
N ASP A 57 -9.35 9.67 -4.85
CA ASP A 57 -9.63 9.06 -6.16
C ASP A 57 -9.07 9.86 -7.36
N GLU A 58 -8.05 10.69 -7.14
CA GLU A 58 -7.35 11.39 -8.22
C GLU A 58 -6.24 10.52 -8.82
N ILE A 59 -6.13 10.53 -10.15
CA ILE A 59 -5.00 9.92 -10.86
C ILE A 59 -3.86 10.91 -10.92
N VAL A 60 -2.71 10.53 -10.39
CA VAL A 60 -1.49 11.34 -10.37
C VAL A 60 -0.30 10.51 -10.83
N ARG A 61 0.79 11.18 -11.22
CA ARG A 61 2.06 10.50 -11.45
C ARG A 61 2.59 9.90 -10.15
N ILE A 62 3.25 8.74 -10.24
CA ILE A 62 3.80 8.02 -9.09
C ILE A 62 4.71 8.92 -8.25
N GLU A 63 5.55 9.75 -8.87
CA GLU A 63 6.48 10.62 -8.15
C GLU A 63 5.75 11.59 -7.23
N LYS A 64 4.63 12.15 -7.69
CA LYS A 64 3.78 13.05 -6.88
C LYS A 64 3.16 12.29 -5.70
N ALA A 65 2.62 11.09 -5.95
CA ALA A 65 2.06 10.26 -4.90
C ALA A 65 3.13 9.84 -3.86
N LEU A 66 4.34 9.49 -4.30
CA LEU A 66 5.45 9.12 -3.42
C LEU A 66 5.99 10.31 -2.63
N GLU A 67 5.92 11.53 -3.17
CA GLU A 67 6.26 12.74 -2.42
C GLU A 67 5.34 12.94 -1.21
N GLU A 68 4.04 12.72 -1.40
CA GLU A 68 3.05 12.76 -0.31
C GLU A 68 3.32 11.68 0.73
N VAL A 69 3.57 10.43 0.29
CA VAL A 69 3.96 9.33 1.18
C VAL A 69 5.22 9.69 1.97
N LYS A 70 6.28 10.16 1.30
CA LYS A 70 7.54 10.54 1.94
C LYS A 70 7.34 11.64 2.99
N ARG A 71 6.52 12.65 2.68
CA ARG A 71 6.19 13.73 3.61
C ARG A 71 5.48 13.19 4.85
N THR A 72 4.48 12.34 4.67
CA THR A 72 3.75 11.69 5.78
C THR A 72 4.69 10.88 6.67
N LEU A 73 5.56 10.08 6.07
CA LEU A 73 6.53 9.27 6.80
C LEU A 73 7.57 10.11 7.55
N LYS A 74 8.03 11.23 6.97
CA LYS A 74 8.96 12.16 7.65
C LYS A 74 8.31 12.85 8.86
N ASN A 75 7.01 13.06 8.82
CA ASN A 75 6.25 13.70 9.90
C ASN A 75 5.82 12.71 11.01
N GLY A 76 6.28 11.45 10.96
CA GLY A 76 5.90 10.42 11.93
C GLY A 76 4.53 9.77 11.68
N GLY A 77 3.89 10.09 10.55
CA GLY A 77 2.57 9.57 10.19
C GLY A 77 2.61 8.16 9.61
N ILE A 78 1.42 7.64 9.29
CA ILE A 78 1.20 6.31 8.72
C ILE A 78 0.79 6.45 7.26
N ALA A 79 1.59 5.89 6.36
CA ALA A 79 1.31 5.89 4.92
C ALA A 79 1.10 4.46 4.39
N VAL A 80 0.11 4.30 3.51
CA VAL A 80 -0.23 3.03 2.87
C VAL A 80 0.04 3.11 1.37
N ILE A 81 0.76 2.12 0.83
CA ILE A 81 0.93 1.92 -0.61
C ILE A 81 0.29 0.58 -0.97
N ASP A 82 -0.83 0.61 -1.68
CA ASP A 82 -1.53 -0.58 -2.17
C ASP A 82 -1.07 -0.97 -3.59
N GLU A 83 -1.22 -2.24 -3.92
CA GLU A 83 -0.69 -2.85 -5.14
C GLU A 83 0.82 -2.59 -5.31
N PHE A 84 1.57 -2.63 -4.20
CA PHE A 84 3.00 -2.29 -4.11
C PHE A 84 3.87 -3.00 -5.15
N GLN A 85 3.51 -4.24 -5.52
CA GLN A 85 4.24 -5.02 -6.51
C GLN A 85 4.20 -4.44 -7.94
N ARG A 86 3.31 -3.46 -8.22
CA ARG A 86 3.24 -2.77 -9.53
C ARG A 86 4.21 -1.59 -9.61
N LEU A 87 4.74 -1.17 -8.48
CA LEU A 87 5.66 -0.05 -8.40
C LEU A 87 6.98 -0.45 -9.08
N PRO A 88 7.51 0.34 -10.03
CA PRO A 88 8.80 0.06 -10.64
C PRO A 88 9.93 -0.03 -9.61
N GLU A 89 10.91 -0.91 -9.87
CA GLU A 89 11.97 -1.26 -8.92
C GLU A 89 12.80 -0.06 -8.44
N ILE A 90 13.03 0.93 -9.31
CA ILE A 90 13.73 2.17 -8.95
C ILE A 90 13.09 2.88 -7.74
N TYR A 91 11.77 2.80 -7.61
CA TYR A 91 11.06 3.41 -6.49
C TYR A 91 11.19 2.57 -5.22
N TRP A 92 11.48 1.27 -5.31
CA TRP A 92 11.78 0.47 -4.13
C TRP A 92 13.10 0.92 -3.51
N SER A 93 14.11 1.17 -4.34
CA SER A 93 15.38 1.75 -3.89
C SER A 93 15.19 3.14 -3.29
N LEU A 94 14.34 3.98 -3.91
CA LEU A 94 14.00 5.29 -3.37
C LEU A 94 13.33 5.20 -1.99
N ILE A 95 12.34 4.31 -1.83
CA ILE A 95 11.63 4.13 -0.56
C ILE A 95 12.59 3.60 0.51
N ALA A 96 13.43 2.62 0.17
CA ALA A 96 14.43 2.06 1.09
C ALA A 96 15.47 3.10 1.53
N SER A 97 15.73 4.12 0.72
CA SER A 97 16.64 5.22 1.08
C SER A 97 16.00 6.26 2.01
N TRP A 98 14.69 6.18 2.26
CA TRP A 98 14.06 7.05 3.24
C TRP A 98 14.52 6.60 4.63
N ALA A 99 14.86 7.57 5.49
CA ALA A 99 15.11 7.34 6.91
C ALA A 99 13.98 8.00 7.72
N PRO A 100 12.76 7.43 7.72
CA PRO A 100 11.59 8.09 8.25
C PRO A 100 11.35 7.75 9.72
N SER A 101 10.68 8.66 10.41
CA SER A 101 10.17 8.45 11.77
C SER A 101 8.79 7.76 11.79
N GLY A 102 8.10 7.72 10.65
CA GLY A 102 6.75 7.16 10.50
C GLY A 102 6.69 5.72 10.01
N ILE A 103 5.48 5.26 9.72
CA ILE A 103 5.16 3.86 9.44
C ILE A 103 4.68 3.69 8.00
N LEU A 104 5.39 2.88 7.21
CA LEU A 104 4.95 2.44 5.90
C LEU A 104 4.21 1.10 5.99
N VAL A 105 3.00 1.04 5.45
CA VAL A 105 2.27 -0.22 5.24
C VAL A 105 2.14 -0.47 3.74
N ALA A 106 2.92 -1.41 3.22
CA ALA A 106 2.82 -1.86 1.85
C ALA A 106 1.81 -3.01 1.74
N ILE A 107 0.90 -2.96 0.78
CA ILE A 107 -0.03 -4.06 0.48
C ILE A 107 0.34 -4.63 -0.87
N GLY A 108 0.52 -5.95 -0.94
CA GLY A 108 0.87 -6.63 -2.16
C GLY A 108 0.06 -7.89 -2.42
N SER A 109 -0.10 -8.24 -3.70
CA SER A 109 -0.73 -9.48 -4.13
C SER A 109 0.24 -10.39 -4.86
N SER A 110 0.17 -11.71 -4.59
CA SER A 110 0.78 -12.70 -5.50
C SER A 110 0.01 -12.67 -6.81
N TYR A 111 0.65 -12.23 -7.89
CA TYR A 111 0.21 -12.59 -9.22
C TYR A 111 0.40 -14.09 -9.35
N GLY A 112 -0.70 -14.83 -9.53
CA GLY A 112 -0.56 -16.19 -10.06
C GLY A 112 0.22 -16.08 -11.35
N ILE A 113 1.20 -16.96 -11.54
CA ILE A 113 2.02 -17.04 -12.75
C ILE A 113 1.07 -16.96 -13.96
N LEU A 114 1.03 -15.81 -14.62
CA LEU A 114 0.49 -15.69 -15.96
C LEU A 114 1.70 -15.81 -16.86
N THR A 115 2.06 -17.06 -17.18
CA THR A 115 2.87 -17.35 -18.35
C THR A 115 2.05 -16.97 -19.57
N SER A 116 2.18 -15.74 -20.02
CA SER A 116 2.06 -15.46 -21.44
C SER A 116 3.47 -15.15 -21.93
N SER A 117 4.11 -16.17 -22.51
CA SER A 117 5.26 -15.97 -23.38
C SER A 117 4.95 -14.82 -24.36
N PRO A 118 5.90 -13.91 -24.64
CA PRO A 118 5.67 -12.91 -25.68
C PRO A 118 5.56 -13.62 -27.06
N PRO A 119 4.71 -13.13 -27.98
CA PRO A 119 4.77 -13.53 -29.38
C PRO A 119 6.08 -13.08 -30.04
#